data_AF-A0A3B0RAF1-F1
#
_entry.id   AF-A0A3B0RAF1-F1
#
_cell.length_a   1.000
_cell.length_b   1.000
_cell.length_c   1.000
_cell.angle_alpha   90.00
_cell.angle_beta   90.00
_cell.angle_gamma   90.00
#
_symmetry.space_group_name_H-M   'P 1'
#
loop_
_entity.id
_entity.type
_entity.pdbx_description
1 polymer ?
#
loop_
_entity_poly.entity_id
_entity_poly.type
_entity_poly.pdbx_seq_one_letter_code
_entity_poly.pdbx_strand_id
1 'polypeptide(L)'
;MVFIVAALILAASFWILSKAKALEAMARAPAMMLAAGAGVSIVYRIAGGPFAPSEWAATGADVLLAALVFVAAAQFRLSRLASACPASFRLTIGGAPLFLVVCGLAAFILVPHLTLGAAFLVAGALTLNGAAFDRRAVADAPAPSVIKAAVRLESAAILALGLPVALFLEAA
;
A
#
# COMPACT_ATOMS: atom_id res chain seq x y z
N MET A 1 3.88 7.10 -30.38
CA MET A 1 2.97 6.00 -30.77
C MET A 1 3.15 4.75 -29.90
N VAL A 2 4.38 4.27 -29.66
CA VAL A 2 4.64 3.07 -28.82
C VAL A 2 4.03 3.17 -27.41
N PHE A 3 4.16 4.32 -26.74
CA PHE A 3 3.59 4.54 -25.40
C PHE A 3 2.05 4.52 -25.36
N ILE A 4 1.39 4.96 -26.44
CA ILE A 4 -0.08 4.96 -26.54
C ILE A 4 -0.58 3.52 -26.71
N VAL A 5 0.10 2.73 -27.54
CA VAL A 5 -0.21 1.31 -27.76
C VAL A 5 0.03 0.51 -26.47
N ALA A 6 1.14 0.74 -25.77
CA ALA A 6 1.41 0.12 -24.47
C ALA A 6 0.35 0.49 -23.41
N ALA A 7 -0.04 1.77 -23.34
CA ALA A 7 -1.09 2.23 -22.43
C ALA A 7 -2.46 1.60 -22.74
N LEU A 8 -2.81 1.45 -24.03
CA LEU A 8 -4.04 0.78 -24.45
C LEU A 8 -4.03 -0.71 -24.12
N ILE A 9 -2.89 -1.39 -24.31
CA ILE A 9 -2.73 -2.81 -23.94
C ILE A 9 -2.86 -2.98 -22.43
N LEU A 10 -2.22 -2.10 -21.63
CA LEU A 10 -2.34 -2.08 -20.16
C LEU A 10 -3.79 -1.81 -19.73
N ALA A 11 -4.45 -0.81 -20.31
CA ALA A 11 -5.84 -0.49 -20.00
C ALA A 11 -6.78 -1.65 -20.36
N ALA A 12 -6.58 -2.28 -21.52
CA ALA A 12 -7.36 -3.45 -21.95
C ALA A 12 -7.12 -4.65 -21.04
N SER A 13 -5.88 -4.92 -20.63
CA SER A 13 -5.57 -6.01 -19.70
C SER A 13 -6.14 -5.75 -18.31
N PHE A 14 -6.05 -4.52 -17.78
CA PHE A 14 -6.74 -4.13 -16.55
C PHE A 14 -8.27 -4.26 -16.66
N TRP A 15 -8.85 -3.88 -17.79
CA TRP A 15 -10.29 -4.04 -18.05
C TRP A 15 -10.70 -5.52 -18.04
N ILE A 16 -9.97 -6.38 -18.75
CA ILE A 16 -10.21 -7.83 -18.78
C ILE A 16 -10.04 -8.45 -17.38
N LEU A 17 -8.96 -8.12 -16.68
CA LEU A 17 -8.68 -8.58 -15.31
C LEU A 17 -9.75 -8.11 -14.32
N SER A 18 -10.31 -6.91 -14.51
CA SER A 18 -11.41 -6.39 -13.70
C SER A 18 -12.72 -7.16 -13.92
N LYS A 19 -13.03 -7.50 -15.19
CA LYS A 19 -14.22 -8.28 -15.56
C LYS A 19 -14.15 -9.72 -15.05
N ALA A 20 -12.94 -10.28 -14.98
CA ALA A 20 -12.69 -11.63 -14.49
C ALA A 20 -12.83 -11.79 -12.96
N LYS A 21 -13.04 -10.71 -12.19
CA LYS A 21 -12.97 -10.69 -10.72
C LYS A 21 -11.65 -11.23 -10.13
N ALA A 22 -10.64 -11.46 -10.97
CA ALA A 22 -9.35 -12.00 -10.57
C ALA A 22 -8.62 -11.03 -9.61
N LEU A 23 -8.70 -9.72 -9.89
CA LEU A 23 -8.14 -8.68 -9.01
C LEU A 23 -8.81 -8.65 -7.64
N GLU A 24 -10.11 -8.95 -7.57
CA GLU A 24 -10.84 -9.01 -6.29
C GLU A 24 -10.42 -10.24 -5.48
N ALA A 25 -10.26 -11.40 -6.13
CA ALA A 25 -9.76 -12.62 -5.48
C ALA A 25 -8.30 -12.46 -5.02
N MET A 26 -7.45 -11.83 -5.83
CA MET A 26 -6.05 -11.56 -5.52
C MET A 26 -5.90 -10.54 -4.37
N ALA A 27 -6.69 -9.46 -4.37
CA ALA A 27 -6.70 -8.49 -3.27
C ALA A 27 -7.16 -9.10 -1.93
N ARG A 28 -7.95 -10.18 -1.97
CA ARG A 28 -8.40 -10.92 -0.77
C ARG A 28 -7.36 -11.91 -0.24
N ALA A 29 -6.27 -12.16 -0.97
CA ALA A 29 -5.26 -13.13 -0.59
C ALA A 29 -3.84 -12.62 -0.90
N PRO A 30 -3.37 -11.55 -0.23
CA PRO A 30 -2.06 -10.96 -0.49
C PRO A 30 -0.91 -11.96 -0.27
N ALA A 31 -1.04 -12.87 0.71
CA ALA A 31 -0.08 -13.95 0.92
C ALA A 31 -0.01 -14.92 -0.29
N MET A 32 -1.15 -15.22 -0.91
CA MET A 32 -1.20 -16.06 -2.11
C MET A 32 -0.62 -15.34 -3.34
N MET A 33 -0.80 -14.02 -3.45
CA MET A 33 -0.14 -13.23 -4.49
C MET A 33 1.39 -13.28 -4.34
N LEU A 34 1.89 -13.10 -3.12
CA LEU A 34 3.33 -13.21 -2.83
C LEU A 34 3.85 -14.63 -3.13
N ALA A 35 3.13 -15.66 -2.71
CA ALA A 35 3.48 -17.05 -2.99
C ALA A 35 3.47 -17.37 -4.49
N ALA A 36 2.48 -16.88 -5.24
CA ALA A 36 2.41 -17.05 -6.68
C ALA A 36 3.55 -16.33 -7.40
N GLY A 37 3.86 -15.09 -7.02
CA GLY A 37 5.00 -14.33 -7.56
C GLY A 37 6.33 -15.02 -7.28
N ALA A 38 6.53 -15.52 -6.06
CA ALA A 38 7.70 -16.30 -5.68
C ALA A 38 7.79 -17.60 -6.49
N GLY A 39 6.69 -18.32 -6.66
CA GLY A 39 6.62 -19.55 -7.46
C GLY A 39 6.97 -19.32 -8.93
N VAL A 40 6.39 -18.29 -9.55
CA VAL A 40 6.70 -17.90 -10.93
C VAL A 40 8.18 -17.52 -11.08
N SER A 41 8.72 -16.75 -10.13
CA SER A 41 10.15 -16.41 -10.10
C SER A 41 11.02 -17.66 -10.03
N ILE A 42 10.73 -18.60 -9.12
CA ILE A 42 11.49 -19.85 -8.99
C ILE A 42 11.45 -20.66 -10.27
N VAL A 43 10.27 -20.85 -10.88
CA VAL A 43 10.12 -21.61 -12.14
C VAL A 43 10.92 -20.96 -13.28
N TYR A 44 10.85 -19.64 -13.41
CA TYR A 44 11.61 -18.89 -14.41
C TYR A 44 13.13 -19.03 -14.21
N ARG A 45 13.58 -19.03 -12.95
CA ARG A 45 15.00 -19.20 -12.59
C ARG A 45 15.48 -20.63 -12.84
N ILE A 46 14.65 -21.64 -12.57
CA ILE A 46 14.95 -23.05 -12.89
C ILE A 46 15.08 -23.23 -14.42
N ALA A 47 14.28 -22.53 -15.21
CA ALA A 47 14.36 -22.53 -16.67
C ALA A 47 15.59 -21.76 -17.24
N GLY A 48 16.48 -21.25 -16.38
CA GLY A 48 17.69 -20.52 -16.79
C GLY A 48 17.48 -19.02 -16.99
N GLY A 49 16.31 -18.48 -16.62
CA GLY A 49 16.02 -17.05 -16.74
C GLY A 49 16.91 -16.18 -15.84
N PRO A 50 17.41 -15.02 -16.33
CA PRO A 50 18.14 -14.07 -15.50
C PRO A 50 17.21 -13.45 -14.43
N PHE A 51 17.79 -12.83 -13.40
CA PHE A 51 16.97 -11.99 -12.53
C PHE A 51 16.42 -10.82 -13.35
N ALA A 52 15.14 -10.48 -13.13
CA ALA A 52 14.59 -9.27 -13.69
C ALA A 52 15.41 -8.07 -13.18
N PRO A 53 15.75 -7.09 -14.04
CA PRO A 53 16.44 -5.88 -13.60
C PRO A 53 15.65 -5.19 -12.49
N SER A 54 16.34 -4.73 -11.45
CA SER A 54 15.71 -4.02 -10.32
C SER A 54 14.97 -2.76 -10.78
N GLU A 55 15.43 -2.12 -11.86
CA GLU A 55 14.80 -0.94 -12.46
C GLU A 55 13.37 -1.21 -12.94
N TRP A 56 13.08 -2.42 -13.44
CA TRP A 56 11.75 -2.78 -13.90
C TRP A 56 10.80 -2.99 -12.72
N ALA A 57 11.30 -3.60 -11.65
CA ALA A 57 10.54 -3.78 -10.42
C ALA A 57 10.27 -2.44 -9.73
N ALA A 58 11.26 -1.56 -9.67
CA ALA A 58 11.14 -0.21 -9.11
C ALA A 58 10.09 0.62 -9.88
N THR A 59 10.25 0.72 -11.20
CA THR A 59 9.29 1.47 -12.06
C THR A 59 7.87 0.91 -11.95
N GLY A 60 7.74 -0.42 -11.90
CA GLY A 60 6.44 -1.08 -11.71
C GLY A 60 5.82 -0.78 -10.35
N ALA A 61 6.63 -0.77 -9.29
CA ALA A 61 6.20 -0.43 -7.94
C ALA A 61 5.72 1.03 -7.87
N ASP A 62 6.47 1.97 -8.45
CA ASP A 62 6.11 3.40 -8.47
C ASP A 62 4.77 3.64 -9.17
N VAL A 63 4.57 3.03 -10.33
CA VAL A 63 3.32 3.17 -11.09
C VAL A 63 2.13 2.57 -10.32
N LEU A 64 2.30 1.40 -9.72
CA LEU A 64 1.25 0.77 -8.92
C LEU A 64 0.94 1.56 -7.65
N LEU A 65 1.96 2.10 -6.98
CA LEU A 65 1.85 2.90 -5.78
C LEU A 65 1.15 4.24 -6.07
N ALA A 66 1.51 4.90 -7.17
CA ALA A 66 0.85 6.10 -7.65
C ALA A 66 -0.63 5.84 -7.99
N ALA A 67 -0.94 4.73 -8.66
CA ALA A 67 -2.31 4.34 -8.95
C ALA A 67 -3.13 4.08 -7.68
N LEU A 68 -2.54 3.37 -6.70
CA LEU A 68 -3.16 3.11 -5.40
C LEU A 68 -3.47 4.40 -4.65
N VAL A 69 -2.53 5.35 -4.63
CA VAL A 69 -2.74 6.63 -3.95
C VAL A 69 -3.72 7.51 -4.69
N PHE A 70 -3.72 7.52 -6.02
CA PHE A 70 -4.73 8.23 -6.78
C PHE A 70 -6.14 7.71 -6.50
N VAL A 71 -6.32 6.39 -6.46
CA VAL A 71 -7.60 5.76 -6.12
C VAL A 71 -7.99 6.04 -4.67
N ALA A 72 -7.05 5.95 -3.72
CA ALA A 72 -7.30 6.26 -2.31
C ALA A 72 -7.69 7.72 -2.11
N ALA A 73 -6.97 8.66 -2.75
CA ALA A 73 -7.27 10.08 -2.72
C ALA A 73 -8.62 10.40 -3.39
N ALA A 74 -8.98 9.73 -4.48
CA ALA A 74 -10.28 9.90 -5.14
C ALA A 74 -11.46 9.44 -4.25
N GLN A 75 -11.24 8.44 -3.40
CA GLN A 75 -12.22 7.97 -2.42
C GLN A 75 -12.28 8.85 -1.16
N PHE A 76 -11.32 9.75 -0.98
CA PHE A 76 -11.11 10.50 0.25
C PHE A 76 -11.44 11.99 0.08
N ARG A 77 -12.40 12.48 0.87
CA ARG A 77 -12.63 13.94 1.02
C ARG A 77 -12.24 14.35 2.43
N LEU A 78 -11.02 14.88 2.55
CA LEU A 78 -10.44 15.37 3.82
C LEU A 78 -11.40 16.28 4.59
N SER A 79 -12.11 17.16 3.87
CA SER A 79 -13.08 18.11 4.42
C SER A 79 -14.31 17.47 5.06
N ARG A 80 -14.66 16.23 4.69
CA ARG A 80 -15.78 15.48 5.29
C ARG A 80 -15.31 14.50 6.36
N LEU A 81 -14.03 14.15 6.42
CA LEU A 81 -13.51 13.21 7.41
C LEU A 81 -13.61 13.79 8.82
N ALA A 82 -13.20 15.05 9.00
CA ALA A 82 -13.20 15.72 10.31
C ALA A 82 -14.61 15.82 10.91
N SER A 83 -15.65 15.98 10.08
CA SER A 83 -17.05 16.05 10.51
C SER A 83 -17.74 14.69 10.63
N ALA A 84 -17.38 13.72 9.78
CA ALA A 84 -18.00 12.39 9.79
C ALA A 84 -17.40 11.44 10.85
N CYS A 85 -16.09 11.53 11.12
CA CYS A 85 -15.43 10.70 12.12
C CYS A 85 -14.23 11.42 12.77
N PRO A 86 -14.47 12.24 13.80
CA PRO A 86 -13.41 13.00 14.48
C PRO A 86 -12.33 12.11 15.10
N ALA A 87 -12.72 10.92 15.56
CA ALA A 87 -11.81 9.93 16.12
C ALA A 87 -10.82 9.40 15.07
N SER A 88 -11.30 9.05 13.87
CA SER A 88 -10.44 8.61 12.76
C SER A 88 -9.48 9.72 12.31
N PHE A 89 -9.95 10.97 12.29
CA PHE A 89 -9.09 12.12 12.00
C PHE A 89 -7.98 12.33 13.04
N ARG A 90 -8.33 12.24 14.34
CA ARG A 90 -7.34 12.31 15.43
C ARG A 90 -6.34 11.15 15.41
N LEU A 91 -6.80 9.93 15.11
CA LEU A 91 -5.93 8.77 14.94
C LEU A 91 -5.00 8.94 13.73
N THR A 92 -5.50 9.48 12.63
CA THR A 92 -4.68 9.69 11.43
C THR A 92 -3.64 10.80 11.64
N ILE A 93 -4.02 11.94 12.24
CA ILE A 93 -3.11 13.08 12.42
C ILE A 93 -2.19 12.93 13.63
N GLY A 94 -2.68 12.34 14.73
CA GLY A 94 -1.89 12.15 15.95
C GLY A 94 -1.22 10.78 16.02
N GLY A 95 -1.96 9.72 15.67
CA GLY A 95 -1.48 8.34 15.76
C GLY A 95 -0.46 7.99 14.69
N ALA A 96 -0.64 8.43 13.44
CA ALA A 96 0.30 8.06 12.37
C ALA A 96 1.72 8.63 12.58
N PRO A 97 1.93 9.91 12.98
CA PRO A 97 3.26 10.40 13.30
C PRO A 97 3.88 9.71 14.51
N LEU A 98 3.08 9.45 15.56
CA LEU A 98 3.56 8.73 16.74
C LEU A 98 3.98 7.31 16.39
N PHE A 99 3.20 6.61 15.57
CA PHE A 99 3.51 5.27 15.08
C PHE A 99 4.80 5.26 14.25
N LEU A 100 4.98 6.25 13.37
CA LEU A 100 6.21 6.43 12.59
C LEU A 100 7.43 6.58 13.49
N VAL A 101 7.36 7.43 14.52
CA VAL A 101 8.46 7.63 15.47
C VAL A 101 8.76 6.35 16.26
N VAL A 102 7.73 5.71 16.81
CA VAL A 102 7.90 4.49 17.63
C VAL A 102 8.47 3.35 16.79
N CYS A 103 7.93 3.12 15.58
CA CYS A 103 8.45 2.10 14.68
C CYS A 103 9.85 2.42 14.18
N GLY A 104 10.18 3.69 13.93
CA GLY A 104 11.52 4.12 13.52
C GLY A 104 12.55 3.87 14.60
N LEU A 105 12.25 4.25 15.84
CA LEU A 105 13.12 3.98 16.99
C LEU A 105 13.25 2.47 17.25
N ALA A 106 12.15 1.72 17.17
CA ALA A 106 12.18 0.27 17.32
C ALA A 106 13.04 -0.40 16.23
N ALA A 107 12.90 0.00 14.97
CA ALA A 107 13.71 -0.53 13.87
C ALA A 107 15.20 -0.21 14.05
N PHE A 108 15.53 1.01 14.51
CA PHE A 108 16.90 1.41 14.79
C PHE A 108 17.54 0.61 15.93
N ILE A 109 16.78 0.31 16.99
CA ILE A 109 17.25 -0.47 18.13
C ILE A 109 17.39 -1.95 17.77
N LEU A 110 16.40 -2.52 17.07
CA LEU A 110 16.35 -3.95 16.75
C LEU A 110 17.30 -4.35 15.62
N VAL A 111 17.63 -3.41 14.72
CA VAL A 111 18.54 -3.65 13.59
C VAL A 111 19.72 -2.68 13.69
N PRO A 112 20.75 -3.03 14.48
CA PRO A 112 21.83 -2.11 14.86
C PRO A 112 22.72 -1.65 13.69
N HIS A 113 22.54 -2.22 12.50
CA HIS A 113 23.26 -1.85 11.29
C HIS A 113 22.52 -0.82 10.42
N LEU A 114 21.28 -0.46 10.77
CA LEU A 114 20.54 0.57 10.04
C LEU A 114 20.96 1.97 10.52
N THR A 115 21.14 2.88 9.57
CA THR A 115 21.20 4.31 9.88
C THR A 115 19.84 4.79 10.37
N LEU A 116 19.81 5.91 11.08
CA LEU A 116 18.55 6.53 11.54
C LEU A 116 17.60 6.77 10.35
N GLY A 117 18.11 7.27 9.21
CA GLY A 117 17.31 7.48 8.00
C GLY A 117 16.72 6.18 7.45
N ALA A 118 17.51 5.11 7.36
CA ALA A 118 17.02 3.81 6.89
C ALA A 118 15.98 3.20 7.84
N ALA A 119 16.13 3.37 9.15
CA ALA A 119 15.14 2.93 10.13
C ALA A 119 13.81 3.70 9.99
N PHE A 120 13.87 5.01 9.75
CA PHE A 120 12.68 5.83 9.51
C PHE A 120 12.02 5.56 8.15
N LEU A 121 12.80 5.16 7.13
CA LEU A 121 12.26 4.65 5.87
C LEU A 121 11.47 3.36 6.05
N VAL A 122 12.00 2.40 6.81
CA VAL A 122 11.29 1.17 7.18
C VAL A 122 10.01 1.51 7.95
N ALA A 123 10.08 2.45 8.89
CA ALA A 123 8.91 2.91 9.62
C ALA A 123 7.87 3.58 8.70
N GLY A 124 8.31 4.40 7.74
CA GLY A 124 7.45 4.97 6.70
C GLY A 124 6.71 3.88 5.93
N ALA A 125 7.42 2.85 5.46
CA ALA A 125 6.79 1.71 4.78
C ALA A 125 5.79 0.96 5.70
N LEU A 126 6.11 0.79 6.98
CA LEU A 126 5.22 0.17 7.96
C LEU A 126 3.98 1.02 8.26
N THR A 127 4.09 2.35 8.26
CA THR A 127 2.93 3.24 8.49
C THR A 127 1.87 3.09 7.38
N LEU A 128 2.29 2.80 6.14
CA LEU A 128 1.39 2.51 5.02
C LEU A 128 0.63 1.20 5.18
N ASN A 129 1.08 0.30 6.07
CA ASN A 129 0.51 -1.02 6.29
C ASN A 129 -0.85 -0.98 7.01
N GLY A 130 -1.16 0.13 7.70
CA GLY A 130 -2.49 0.38 8.28
C GLY A 130 -3.65 0.29 7.25
N ALA A 131 -3.32 0.37 5.95
CA ALA A 131 -4.29 0.22 4.87
C ALA A 131 -4.65 -1.23 4.50
N ALA A 132 -3.82 -2.20 4.91
CA ALA A 132 -3.90 -3.61 4.56
C ALA A 132 -4.46 -4.49 5.69
N PHE A 133 -4.78 -3.92 6.86
CA PHE A 133 -5.57 -4.62 7.88
C PHE A 133 -6.78 -5.27 7.22
N ASP A 134 -7.00 -6.55 7.53
CA ASP A 134 -7.98 -7.39 6.87
C ASP A 134 -9.37 -6.75 6.99
N ARG A 135 -9.73 -5.96 5.97
CA ARG A 135 -10.97 -5.18 5.95
C ARG A 135 -12.17 -6.11 6.01
N ARG A 136 -12.00 -7.39 5.64
CA ARG A 136 -12.98 -8.45 5.86
C ARG A 136 -13.05 -8.86 7.31
N ALA A 137 -11.94 -9.12 7.99
CA ALA A 137 -11.98 -9.39 9.43
C ALA A 137 -12.74 -8.31 10.21
N VAL A 138 -12.60 -7.03 9.83
CA VAL A 138 -13.36 -5.93 10.44
C VAL A 138 -14.80 -5.82 9.89
N ALA A 139 -15.02 -6.03 8.59
CA ALA A 139 -16.35 -5.93 7.98
C ALA A 139 -17.27 -7.10 8.32
N ASP A 140 -16.71 -8.28 8.57
CA ASP A 140 -17.40 -9.53 8.91
C ASP A 140 -17.53 -9.70 10.42
N ALA A 141 -16.72 -8.98 11.22
CA ALA A 141 -16.91 -8.90 12.66
C ALA A 141 -18.29 -8.26 13.03
N PRO A 142 -18.89 -8.67 14.16
CA PRO A 142 -20.12 -8.07 14.69
C PRO A 142 -19.85 -6.69 15.31
N ALA A 143 -19.25 -5.78 14.55
CA ALA A 143 -18.96 -4.40 14.94
C ALA A 143 -20.00 -3.43 14.37
N PRO A 144 -20.31 -2.32 15.07
CA PRO A 144 -21.15 -1.23 14.56
C PRO A 144 -20.67 -0.71 13.19
N SER A 145 -21.62 -0.35 12.32
CA SER A 145 -21.35 0.17 10.96
C SER A 145 -20.46 1.42 10.97
N VAL A 146 -20.56 2.25 12.00
CA VAL A 146 -19.72 3.44 12.21
C VAL A 146 -18.24 3.08 12.39
N ILE A 147 -17.93 1.99 13.12
CA ILE A 147 -16.55 1.52 13.31
C ILE A 147 -16.00 0.97 12.00
N LYS A 148 -16.80 0.21 11.25
CA LYS A 148 -16.42 -0.31 9.93
C LYS A 148 -16.14 0.83 8.93
N ALA A 149 -16.93 1.89 8.97
CA ALA A 149 -16.71 3.09 8.16
C ALA A 149 -15.45 3.85 8.59
N ALA A 150 -15.22 3.99 9.90
CA ALA A 150 -14.02 4.65 10.44
C ALA A 150 -12.74 3.96 10.01
N VAL A 151 -12.68 2.62 10.11
CA VAL A 151 -11.51 1.83 9.70
C VAL A 151 -11.25 1.94 8.19
N ARG A 152 -12.30 1.89 7.36
CA ARG A 152 -12.16 2.09 5.91
C ARG A 152 -11.61 3.47 5.55
N LEU A 153 -12.07 4.50 6.24
CA LEU A 153 -11.63 5.88 6.03
C LEU A 153 -10.20 6.10 6.53
N GLU A 154 -9.83 5.50 7.66
CA GLU A 154 -8.47 5.55 8.22
C GLU A 154 -7.45 4.95 7.24
N SER A 155 -7.73 3.77 6.70
CA SER A 155 -6.85 3.13 5.70
C SER A 155 -6.63 4.00 4.46
N ALA A 156 -7.68 4.66 3.95
CA ALA A 156 -7.57 5.55 2.80
C ALA A 156 -6.80 6.83 3.15
N ALA A 157 -7.02 7.37 4.35
CA ALA A 157 -6.33 8.56 4.85
C ALA A 157 -4.83 8.31 5.05
N ILE A 158 -4.46 7.14 5.60
CA ILE A 158 -3.07 6.73 5.79
C ILE A 158 -2.34 6.58 4.45
N LEU A 159 -2.98 6.04 3.40
CA LEU A 159 -2.36 5.98 2.08
C LEU A 159 -2.19 7.37 1.46
N ALA A 160 -3.23 8.20 1.53
CA ALA A 160 -3.22 9.53 0.91
C ALA A 160 -2.24 10.51 1.61
N LEU A 161 -2.10 10.40 2.94
CA LEU A 161 -1.26 11.29 3.74
C LEU A 161 0.12 10.70 4.07
N GLY A 162 0.20 9.38 4.27
CA GLY A 162 1.42 8.68 4.61
C GLY A 162 2.36 8.48 3.43
N LEU A 163 1.85 8.29 2.21
CA LEU A 163 2.74 8.10 1.05
C LEU A 163 3.62 9.34 0.79
N PRO A 164 3.08 10.58 0.76
CA PRO A 164 3.92 11.77 0.65
C PRO A 164 5.03 11.80 1.70
N VAL A 165 4.74 11.45 2.96
CA VAL A 165 5.74 11.42 4.03
C VAL A 165 6.81 10.37 3.77
N ALA A 166 6.43 9.16 3.32
CA ALA A 166 7.39 8.12 2.96
C ALA A 166 8.30 8.55 1.79
N LEU A 167 7.73 9.20 0.76
CA LEU A 167 8.49 9.74 -0.37
C LEU A 167 9.43 10.88 0.05
N PHE A 168 8.99 11.75 0.97
CA PHE A 168 9.87 12.79 1.53
C PHE A 168 11.04 12.19 2.30
N LEU A 169 10.82 11.10 3.03
CA LEU A 169 11.89 10.39 3.74
C LEU A 169 12.86 9.67 2.79
N GLU A 170 12.39 9.22 1.62
CA GLU A 170 13.23 8.61 0.59
C GLU A 170 14.10 9.63 -0.14
N ALA A 171 13.55 10.83 -0.36
CA ALA A 171 14.24 11.92 -1.04
C ALA A 171 15.22 12.69 -0.14
N ALA A 172 15.25 12.42 1.17
CA ALA A 172 16.06 13.13 2.18
C ALA A 172 17.35 12.36 2.54
#